data_AF-A0A382HZU2-F1
#
_entry.id   AF-A0A382HZU2-F1
#
_cell.length_a   1.000
_cell.length_b   1.000
_cell.length_c   1.000
_cell.angle_alpha   90.00
_cell.angle_beta   90.00
_cell.angle_gamma   90.00
#
_symmetry.space_group_name_H-M   'P 1'
#
loop_
_entity.id
_entity.type
_entity.pdbx_description
1 polymer ?
#
loop_
_entity_poly.entity_id
_entity_poly.type
_entity_poly.pdbx_seq_one_letter_code
_entity_poly.pdbx_strand_id
1 'polypeptide(L)'
;MTNLQDIIDFQLHPIDNLNSYANRCRSKLQKNSILVLNNFLAKKPLVNLQREAQTLHDKAFYCSQNHNILLTGKNTHLDDKHPCNTEVTSDKGCVPHDLIPQDSHLRTIYNSTVFQCFIQSLLSLDKIYPYMDTLSSINYNYYEKYQQLGWHFDNASFAITLMIQSSASGGSFQYVVDARSV
;
A
#
# COMPACT_ATOMS: atom_id res chain seq x y z
N MET A 1 8.57 -24.04 7.06
CA MET A 1 8.54 -22.74 6.34
C MET A 1 7.21 -22.65 5.63
N THR A 2 6.46 -21.56 5.81
CA THR A 2 5.16 -21.36 5.14
C THR A 2 5.39 -21.13 3.65
N ASN A 3 4.71 -21.90 2.78
CA ASN A 3 4.84 -21.72 1.34
C ASN A 3 4.03 -20.49 0.90
N LEU A 4 4.56 -19.69 -0.03
CA LEU A 4 3.86 -18.54 -0.56
C LEU A 4 2.52 -18.92 -1.24
N GLN A 5 2.45 -20.12 -1.82
CA GLN A 5 1.22 -20.66 -2.43
C GLN A 5 0.13 -20.97 -1.40
N ASP A 6 0.47 -21.11 -0.11
CA ASP A 6 -0.52 -21.23 0.96
C ASP A 6 -1.06 -19.87 1.39
N ILE A 7 -0.39 -18.77 0.99
CA ILE A 7 -0.69 -17.39 1.39
C ILE A 7 -1.46 -16.64 0.29
N ILE A 8 -0.96 -16.72 -0.94
CA ILE A 8 -1.50 -16.04 -2.12
C ILE A 8 -2.29 -17.05 -2.95
N ASP A 9 -3.40 -16.61 -3.53
CA ASP A 9 -4.18 -17.44 -4.46
C ASP A 9 -3.47 -17.49 -5.82
N PHE A 10 -2.58 -18.48 -6.01
CA PHE A 10 -1.84 -18.67 -7.26
C PHE A 10 -2.70 -19.15 -8.43
N GLN A 11 -3.89 -19.71 -8.17
CA GLN A 11 -4.80 -20.09 -9.25
C GLN A 11 -5.37 -18.84 -9.92
N LEU A 12 -5.71 -17.82 -9.12
CA LEU A 12 -6.18 -16.53 -9.62
C LEU A 12 -5.04 -15.57 -9.99
N HIS A 13 -3.94 -15.63 -9.26
CA HIS A 13 -2.78 -14.77 -9.37
C HIS A 13 -1.47 -15.58 -9.49
N PRO A 14 -1.19 -16.21 -10.65
CA PRO A 14 0.06 -16.93 -10.88
C PRO A 14 1.23 -15.94 -11.04
N ILE A 15 1.68 -15.37 -9.92
CA ILE A 15 2.71 -14.32 -9.86
C ILE A 15 4.10 -14.83 -10.27
N ASP A 16 4.30 -16.14 -10.31
CA ASP A 16 5.47 -16.81 -10.86
C ASP A 16 5.49 -16.86 -12.40
N ASN A 17 4.34 -16.64 -13.06
CA ASN A 17 4.27 -16.53 -14.52
C ASN A 17 4.62 -15.11 -15.00
N LEU A 18 5.92 -14.81 -15.05
CA LEU A 18 6.43 -13.49 -15.44
C LEU A 18 6.19 -13.14 -16.92
N ASN A 19 6.09 -14.14 -17.80
CA ASN A 19 5.97 -13.91 -19.25
C ASN A 19 4.54 -13.62 -19.72
N SER A 20 3.53 -14.06 -18.98
CA SER A 20 2.13 -13.84 -19.35
C SER A 20 1.37 -13.05 -18.29
N TYR A 21 1.37 -13.51 -17.05
CA TYR A 21 0.57 -12.91 -15.99
C TYR A 21 1.09 -11.52 -15.61
N ALA A 22 2.41 -11.39 -15.37
CA ALA A 22 3.01 -10.10 -15.03
C ALA A 22 2.88 -9.09 -16.19
N ASN A 23 3.08 -9.52 -17.44
CA ASN A 23 2.89 -8.67 -18.63
C ASN A 23 1.45 -8.16 -18.75
N ARG A 24 0.45 -9.02 -18.54
CA ARG A 24 -0.97 -8.60 -18.53
C ARG A 24 -1.25 -7.60 -17.41
N CYS A 25 -0.69 -7.81 -16.23
CA CYS A 25 -0.83 -6.90 -15.11
C CYS A 25 -0.16 -5.55 -15.40
N ARG A 26 1.03 -5.56 -16.02
CA ARG A 26 1.75 -4.35 -16.46
C ARG A 26 0.91 -3.54 -17.44
N SER A 27 0.32 -4.19 -18.47
CA SER A 27 -0.54 -3.48 -19.42
C SER A 27 -1.76 -2.85 -18.75
N LYS A 28 -2.36 -3.51 -17.74
CA LYS A 28 -3.45 -2.91 -16.95
C LYS A 28 -2.97 -1.71 -16.12
N LEU A 29 -1.82 -1.85 -15.47
CA LEU A 29 -1.21 -0.77 -14.68
C LEU A 29 -0.89 0.45 -15.56
N GLN A 30 -0.25 0.26 -16.71
CA GLN A 30 0.07 1.33 -17.64
C GLN A 30 -1.18 2.04 -18.19
N LYS A 31 -2.25 1.30 -18.43
CA LYS A 31 -3.52 1.86 -18.94
C LYS A 31 -4.27 2.68 -17.89
N ASN A 32 -4.26 2.22 -16.63
CA ASN A 32 -5.16 2.75 -15.59
C ASN A 32 -4.42 3.54 -14.50
N SER A 33 -3.08 3.57 -14.52
CA SER A 33 -2.19 4.06 -13.45
C SER A 33 -2.31 3.34 -12.10
N ILE A 34 -3.22 2.37 -11.99
CA ILE A 34 -3.41 1.50 -10.82
C ILE A 34 -3.70 0.06 -11.28
N LEU A 35 -3.25 -0.90 -10.48
CA LEU A 35 -3.58 -2.31 -10.63
C LEU A 35 -4.32 -2.82 -9.40
N VAL A 36 -5.55 -3.30 -9.58
CA VAL A 36 -6.32 -3.95 -8.52
C VAL A 36 -6.32 -5.46 -8.73
N LEU A 37 -5.83 -6.20 -7.73
CA LEU A 37 -5.79 -7.67 -7.69
C LEU A 37 -6.78 -8.17 -6.63
N ASN A 38 -8.03 -8.39 -7.04
CA ASN A 38 -9.07 -8.85 -6.14
C ASN A 38 -8.86 -10.31 -5.72
N ASN A 39 -9.09 -10.63 -4.45
CA ASN A 39 -8.89 -11.97 -3.87
C ASN A 39 -7.43 -12.47 -3.97
N PHE A 40 -6.48 -11.56 -3.79
CA PHE A 40 -5.05 -11.87 -3.85
C PHE A 40 -4.61 -12.90 -2.79
N LEU A 41 -5.17 -12.81 -1.58
CA LEU A 41 -4.88 -13.74 -0.49
C LEU A 41 -5.84 -14.92 -0.50
N ALA A 42 -5.32 -16.10 -0.13
CA ALA A 42 -6.19 -17.21 0.23
C ALA A 42 -6.96 -16.90 1.53
N LYS A 43 -8.13 -17.54 1.70
CA LYS A 43 -9.08 -17.24 2.78
C LYS A 43 -8.47 -17.36 4.19
N LYS A 44 -7.74 -18.44 4.46
CA LYS A 44 -7.14 -18.70 5.79
C LYS A 44 -6.06 -17.67 6.15
N PRO A 45 -5.09 -17.36 5.27
CA PRO A 45 -4.14 -16.26 5.47
C PRO A 45 -4.80 -14.91 5.73
N LEU A 46 -5.84 -14.55 4.97
CA LEU A 46 -6.59 -13.32 5.19
C LEU A 46 -7.14 -13.25 6.62
N VAL A 47 -7.80 -14.31 7.08
CA VAL A 47 -8.34 -14.37 8.46
C VAL A 47 -7.23 -14.29 9.51
N ASN A 48 -6.07 -14.90 9.25
CA ASN A 48 -4.93 -14.79 10.16
C ASN A 48 -4.40 -13.36 10.25
N LEU A 49 -4.26 -12.67 9.12
CA LEU A 49 -3.82 -11.27 9.08
C LEU A 49 -4.83 -10.33 9.76
N GLN A 50 -6.13 -10.59 9.63
CA GLN A 50 -7.16 -9.83 10.36
C GLN A 50 -7.02 -10.00 11.88
N ARG A 51 -6.77 -11.22 12.38
CA ARG A 51 -6.52 -11.45 13.82
C ARG A 51 -5.21 -10.83 14.30
N GLU A 52 -4.16 -10.91 13.50
CA GLU A 52 -2.87 -10.25 13.76
C GLU A 52 -3.08 -8.74 13.89
N ALA A 53 -3.77 -8.12 12.93
CA ALA A 53 -4.09 -6.70 12.96
C ALA A 53 -4.94 -6.31 14.20
N GLN A 54 -5.91 -7.13 14.60
CA GLN A 54 -6.68 -6.89 15.84
C GLN A 54 -5.81 -6.95 17.09
N THR A 55 -4.88 -7.91 17.16
CA THR A 55 -3.97 -8.06 18.31
C THR A 55 -2.96 -6.91 18.41
N LEU A 56 -2.61 -6.31 17.27
CA LEU A 56 -1.69 -5.17 17.20
C LEU A 56 -2.39 -3.81 17.34
N HIS A 57 -3.72 -3.76 17.33
CA HIS A 57 -4.50 -2.51 17.31
C HIS A 57 -4.15 -1.57 18.48
N ASP A 58 -4.08 -2.09 19.70
CA ASP A 58 -3.71 -1.30 20.89
C ASP A 58 -2.26 -0.76 20.87
N LYS A 59 -1.44 -1.23 19.93
CA LYS A 59 -0.06 -0.75 19.71
C LYS A 59 0.03 0.28 18.60
N ALA A 60 -1.07 0.61 17.92
CA ALA A 60 -1.08 1.58 16.85
C ALA A 60 -0.78 2.98 17.40
N PHE A 61 0.17 3.67 16.77
CA PHE A 61 0.39 5.08 17.01
C PHE A 61 -0.54 5.88 16.10
N TYR A 62 -1.43 6.67 16.70
CA TYR A 62 -2.37 7.52 15.98
C TYR A 62 -1.81 8.94 15.83
N CYS A 63 -1.76 9.41 14.59
CA CYS A 63 -1.34 10.77 14.27
C CYS A 63 -2.41 11.48 13.43
N SER A 64 -2.40 12.80 13.51
CA SER A 64 -3.21 13.70 12.68
C SER A 64 -2.32 14.84 12.21
N GLN A 65 -2.37 15.14 10.92
CA GLN A 65 -1.57 16.18 10.29
C GLN A 65 -2.36 16.86 9.18
N ASN A 66 -2.17 18.18 9.07
CA ASN A 66 -2.55 18.93 7.87
C ASN A 66 -1.34 19.02 6.95
N HIS A 67 -1.58 18.86 5.66
CA HIS A 67 -0.54 18.97 4.64
C HIS A 67 -1.13 19.43 3.31
N ASN A 68 -0.28 19.88 2.40
CA ASN A 68 -0.67 20.11 1.00
C ASN A 68 -0.55 18.82 0.17
N ILE A 69 -0.91 18.89 -1.11
CA ILE A 69 -0.84 17.75 -2.05
C ILE A 69 0.59 17.18 -2.23
N LEU A 70 1.64 17.96 -1.93
CA LEU A 70 3.04 17.57 -2.10
C LEU A 70 3.72 17.15 -0.80
N LEU A 71 3.01 17.14 0.34
CA LEU A 71 3.56 16.85 1.66
C LEU A 71 4.71 17.79 2.07
N THR A 72 4.64 19.05 1.62
CA THR A 72 5.65 20.08 1.92
C THR A 72 5.07 21.23 2.74
N GLY A 73 5.93 22.13 3.21
CA GLY A 73 5.50 23.41 3.77
C GLY A 73 4.87 24.32 2.70
N LYS A 74 4.08 25.29 3.17
CA LYS A 74 3.45 26.31 2.32
C LYS A 74 4.50 27.05 1.47
N ASN A 75 4.20 27.25 0.19
CA ASN A 75 5.03 28.03 -0.72
C ASN A 75 4.60 29.50 -0.69
N THR A 76 5.43 30.37 -0.12
CA THR A 76 5.17 31.81 0.03
C THR A 76 5.21 32.60 -1.28
N HIS A 77 5.65 31.99 -2.38
CA HIS A 77 5.64 32.59 -3.71
C HIS A 77 4.36 32.29 -4.50
N LEU A 78 3.45 31.48 -3.96
CA LEU A 78 2.19 31.09 -4.60
C LEU A 78 1.00 31.61 -3.77
N ASP A 79 -0.15 31.76 -4.43
CA ASP A 79 -1.40 32.14 -3.77
C ASP A 79 -1.86 31.10 -2.74
N ASP A 80 -2.60 31.54 -1.74
CA ASP A 80 -3.12 30.68 -0.67
C ASP A 80 -4.08 29.60 -1.18
N LYS A 81 -4.76 29.82 -2.31
CA LYS A 81 -5.66 28.85 -2.95
C LYS A 81 -4.96 27.95 -3.97
N HIS A 82 -3.65 28.13 -4.18
CA HIS A 82 -2.88 27.25 -5.05
C HIS A 82 -2.89 25.81 -4.48
N PRO A 83 -2.96 24.74 -5.28
CA PRO A 83 -2.98 23.35 -4.75
C PRO A 83 -1.80 23.00 -3.82
N CYS A 84 -0.63 23.60 -4.04
CA CYS A 84 0.54 23.49 -3.15
C CYS A 84 0.39 24.21 -1.80
N ASN A 85 -0.67 25.00 -1.60
CA ASN A 85 -0.95 25.75 -0.38
C ASN A 85 -2.32 25.38 0.23
N THR A 86 -3.20 24.69 -0.53
CA THR A 86 -4.45 24.14 -0.03
C THR A 86 -4.17 22.95 0.89
N GLU A 87 -4.55 23.09 2.17
CA GLU A 87 -4.39 22.03 3.16
C GLU A 87 -5.51 20.99 3.08
N VAL A 88 -5.13 19.73 3.30
CA VAL A 88 -6.01 18.61 3.56
C VAL A 88 -5.55 17.91 4.84
N THR A 89 -6.48 17.25 5.53
CA THR A 89 -6.19 16.51 6.75
C THR A 89 -5.92 15.03 6.43
N SER A 90 -4.89 14.48 7.05
CA SER A 90 -4.65 13.05 7.14
C SER A 90 -4.53 12.63 8.60
N ASP A 91 -5.31 11.63 8.98
CA ASP A 91 -5.28 11.02 10.30
C ASP A 91 -5.49 9.50 10.20
N LYS A 92 -4.63 8.77 10.90
CA LYS A 92 -4.64 7.30 10.90
C LYS A 92 -3.83 6.74 12.06
N GLY A 93 -4.14 5.50 12.42
CA GLY A 93 -3.27 4.66 13.23
C GLY A 93 -2.25 3.93 12.37
N CYS A 94 -1.03 3.77 12.86
CA CYS A 94 0.01 2.98 12.20
C CYS A 94 0.69 2.05 13.21
N VAL A 95 0.87 0.78 12.83
CA VAL A 95 1.79 -0.14 13.49
C VAL A 95 3.01 -0.33 12.59
N PRO A 96 4.22 0.05 13.04
CA PRO A 96 5.44 -0.07 12.25
C PRO A 96 5.93 -1.52 12.12
N HIS A 97 6.87 -1.72 11.19
CA HIS A 97 7.38 -3.01 10.77
C HIS A 97 7.95 -3.85 11.91
N ASP A 98 8.66 -3.25 12.87
CA ASP A 98 9.33 -3.94 13.97
C ASP A 98 8.36 -4.63 14.94
N LEU A 99 7.11 -4.13 15.03
CA LEU A 99 6.06 -4.72 15.86
C LEU A 99 5.33 -5.89 15.17
N ILE A 100 5.52 -6.09 13.87
CA ILE A 100 4.88 -7.18 13.12
C ILE A 100 5.56 -8.51 13.49
N PRO A 101 4.80 -9.58 13.87
CA PRO A 101 5.38 -10.88 14.23
C PRO A 101 6.28 -11.47 13.15
N GLN A 102 7.33 -12.18 13.54
CA GLN A 102 8.30 -12.75 12.59
C GLN A 102 7.69 -13.81 11.67
N ASP A 103 6.67 -14.52 12.15
CA ASP A 103 5.91 -15.54 11.43
C ASP A 103 4.71 -14.95 10.64
N SER A 104 4.56 -13.63 10.61
CA SER A 104 3.51 -12.95 9.86
C SER A 104 3.55 -13.29 8.37
N HIS A 105 2.37 -13.50 7.78
CA HIS A 105 2.24 -13.68 6.34
C HIS A 105 2.65 -12.43 5.56
N LEU A 106 2.54 -11.22 6.13
CA LEU A 106 3.04 -9.99 5.48
C LEU A 106 4.55 -10.04 5.29
N ARG A 107 5.29 -10.45 6.32
CA ARG A 107 6.76 -10.62 6.22
C ARG A 107 7.12 -11.71 5.21
N THR A 108 6.35 -12.79 5.17
CA THR A 108 6.57 -13.87 4.19
C THR A 108 6.40 -13.38 2.75
N ILE A 109 5.36 -12.57 2.48
CA ILE A 109 5.13 -11.97 1.15
C ILE A 109 6.25 -10.98 0.81
N TYR A 110 6.54 -10.03 1.71
CA TYR A 110 7.52 -8.97 1.50
C TYR A 110 8.93 -9.51 1.19
N ASN A 111 9.36 -10.54 1.91
CA ASN A 111 10.67 -11.16 1.73
C ASN A 111 10.72 -12.22 0.62
N SER A 112 9.60 -12.51 -0.05
CA SER A 112 9.56 -13.52 -1.10
C SER A 112 10.25 -13.04 -2.37
N THR A 113 11.26 -13.78 -2.82
CA THR A 113 11.90 -13.54 -4.11
C THR A 113 10.93 -13.66 -5.28
N VAL A 114 9.97 -14.60 -5.23
CA VAL A 114 8.92 -14.74 -6.26
C VAL A 114 8.06 -13.48 -6.35
N PHE A 115 7.62 -12.95 -5.20
CA PHE A 115 6.85 -11.71 -5.17
C PHE A 115 7.68 -10.52 -5.65
N GLN A 116 8.94 -10.42 -5.23
CA GLN A 116 9.85 -9.37 -5.67
C GLN A 116 10.10 -9.40 -7.19
N CYS A 117 10.32 -10.58 -7.78
CA CYS A 117 10.44 -10.75 -9.23
C CYS A 117 9.14 -10.41 -9.97
N PHE A 118 7.99 -10.73 -9.39
CA PHE A 118 6.70 -10.30 -9.93
C PHE A 118 6.59 -8.78 -9.97
N ILE A 119 6.94 -8.07 -8.90
CA ILE A 119 6.90 -6.60 -8.86
C ILE A 119 7.93 -5.97 -9.81
N GLN A 120 9.16 -6.50 -9.88
CA GLN A 120 10.17 -6.07 -10.84
C GLN A 120 9.66 -6.18 -12.28
N SER A 121 9.09 -7.35 -12.64
CA SER A 121 8.48 -7.52 -13.94
C SER A 121 7.30 -6.56 -14.11
N LEU A 122 6.36 -6.51 -13.18
CA LEU A 122 5.17 -5.65 -13.25
C LEU A 122 5.53 -4.18 -13.54
N LEU A 123 6.55 -3.66 -12.88
CA LEU A 123 6.96 -2.25 -12.97
C LEU A 123 8.05 -2.00 -14.03
N SER A 124 8.53 -3.03 -14.73
CA SER A 124 9.68 -2.96 -15.64
C SER A 124 10.93 -2.38 -14.96
N LEU A 125 11.23 -2.83 -13.74
CA LEU A 125 12.40 -2.42 -12.98
C LEU A 125 13.46 -3.53 -12.97
N ASP A 126 14.71 -3.16 -13.20
CA ASP A 126 15.85 -4.10 -13.11
C ASP A 126 16.02 -4.66 -11.70
N LYS A 127 15.74 -3.84 -10.69
CA LYS A 127 15.86 -4.20 -9.28
C LYS A 127 14.91 -3.38 -8.41
N ILE A 128 14.47 -4.01 -7.33
CA ILE A 128 13.79 -3.33 -6.22
C ILE A 128 14.63 -3.48 -4.96
N TYR A 129 14.55 -2.47 -4.09
CA TYR A 129 15.33 -2.41 -2.85
C TYR A 129 14.37 -2.28 -1.66
N PRO A 130 14.74 -2.82 -0.49
CA PRO A 130 14.02 -2.53 0.75
C PRO A 130 13.96 -1.03 1.01
N TYR A 131 12.91 -0.61 1.74
CA TYR A 131 12.77 0.79 2.13
C TYR A 131 13.90 1.18 3.09
N MET A 132 14.44 2.40 2.95
CA MET A 132 15.59 2.83 3.76
C MET A 132 15.22 2.93 5.25
N ASP A 133 14.02 3.42 5.54
CA ASP A 133 13.46 3.34 6.89
C ASP A 133 12.93 1.92 7.15
N THR A 134 13.65 1.22 8.02
CA THR A 134 13.35 -0.14 8.43
C THR A 134 12.01 -0.28 9.16
N LEU A 135 11.45 0.81 9.71
CA LEU A 135 10.14 0.81 10.38
C LEU A 135 8.98 0.95 9.40
N SER A 136 9.24 1.47 8.19
CA SER A 136 8.21 1.80 7.20
C SER A 136 8.04 0.73 6.11
N SER A 137 8.86 -0.32 6.10
CA SER A 137 8.85 -1.37 5.06
C SER A 137 7.52 -2.12 4.95
N ILE A 138 6.94 -2.54 6.08
CA ILE A 138 5.61 -3.13 6.19
C ILE A 138 4.91 -2.41 7.33
N ASN A 139 3.66 -2.00 7.14
CA ASN A 139 2.88 -1.35 8.19
C ASN A 139 1.40 -1.80 8.13
N TYR A 140 0.76 -1.84 9.30
CA TYR A 140 -0.69 -1.87 9.38
C TYR A 140 -1.19 -0.44 9.53
N ASN A 141 -2.13 -0.02 8.68
CA ASN A 141 -2.83 1.25 8.82
C ASN A 141 -4.25 0.99 9.33
N TYR A 142 -4.66 1.76 10.34
CA TYR A 142 -5.99 1.74 10.93
C TYR A 142 -6.67 3.08 10.67
N TYR A 143 -7.93 3.01 10.24
CA TYR A 143 -8.77 4.18 10.03
C TYR A 143 -10.04 4.01 10.85
N GLU A 144 -10.13 4.79 11.92
CA GLU A 144 -11.30 4.87 12.79
C GLU A 144 -12.39 5.73 12.16
N LYS A 145 -13.54 5.80 12.84
CA LYS A 145 -14.62 6.68 12.42
C LYS A 145 -14.12 8.12 12.29
N TYR A 146 -14.43 8.74 11.15
CA TYR A 146 -14.03 10.10 10.77
C TYR A 146 -12.56 10.30 10.41
N GLN A 147 -11.76 9.23 10.40
CA GLN A 147 -10.38 9.30 9.93
C GLN A 147 -10.29 9.15 8.40
N GLN A 148 -9.27 9.76 7.83
CA GLN A 148 -9.05 9.88 6.39
C GLN A 148 -7.57 10.00 6.04
N LEU A 149 -7.24 9.61 4.82
CA LEU A 149 -5.95 9.95 4.21
C LEU A 149 -6.23 10.98 3.12
N GLY A 150 -5.89 12.24 3.40
CA GLY A 150 -6.12 13.37 2.50
C GLY A 150 -5.36 13.20 1.17
N TRP A 151 -5.80 13.92 0.14
CA TRP A 151 -5.15 13.89 -1.17
C TRP A 151 -3.67 14.23 -1.07
N HIS A 152 -2.81 13.41 -1.68
CA HIS A 152 -1.37 13.66 -1.78
C HIS A 152 -0.75 12.87 -2.92
N PHE A 153 0.49 13.23 -3.28
CA PHE A 153 1.41 12.35 -3.97
C PHE A 153 2.32 11.67 -2.96
N ASP A 154 2.54 10.36 -3.14
CA ASP A 154 3.52 9.64 -2.34
C ASP A 154 4.95 10.11 -2.64
N ASN A 155 5.81 10.06 -1.61
CA ASN A 155 7.25 10.27 -1.75
C ASN A 155 7.97 9.03 -2.33
N ALA A 156 7.30 7.88 -2.36
CA ALA A 156 7.82 6.64 -2.93
C ALA A 156 7.54 6.54 -4.44
N SER A 157 8.42 5.87 -5.19
CA SER A 157 8.23 5.63 -6.62
C SER A 157 6.99 4.78 -6.94
N PHE A 158 6.54 3.96 -6.00
CA PHE A 158 5.30 3.19 -6.05
C PHE A 158 4.88 2.79 -4.63
N ALA A 159 3.60 2.44 -4.47
CA ALA A 159 3.06 1.89 -3.25
C ALA A 159 2.26 0.61 -3.54
N ILE A 160 2.24 -0.31 -2.57
CA ILE A 160 1.42 -1.52 -2.61
C ILE A 160 0.57 -1.51 -1.34
N THR A 161 -0.75 -1.54 -1.49
CA THR A 161 -1.69 -1.67 -0.37
C THR A 161 -2.36 -3.02 -0.43
N LEU A 162 -2.31 -3.76 0.68
CA LEU A 162 -3.04 -5.00 0.86
C LEU A 162 -4.26 -4.75 1.76
N MET A 163 -5.44 -4.63 1.14
CA MET A 163 -6.69 -4.47 1.87
C MET A 163 -7.08 -5.79 2.54
N ILE A 164 -7.04 -5.83 3.88
CA ILE A 164 -7.44 -7.01 4.66
C ILE A 164 -8.81 -6.88 5.31
N GLN A 165 -9.33 -5.67 5.45
CA GLN A 165 -10.65 -5.40 6.04
C GLN A 165 -11.18 -4.09 5.47
N SER A 166 -12.27 -4.15 4.72
CA SER A 166 -12.98 -2.94 4.28
C SER A 166 -13.82 -2.37 5.42
N SER A 167 -14.03 -1.05 5.39
CA SER A 167 -15.03 -0.38 6.21
C SER A 167 -16.45 -0.79 5.82
N ALA A 168 -17.40 -0.62 6.74
CA ALA A 168 -18.83 -0.82 6.45
C ALA A 168 -19.41 0.31 5.58
N SER A 169 -18.81 1.50 5.64
CA SER A 169 -19.18 2.69 4.86
C SER A 169 -17.99 3.64 4.78
N GLY A 170 -17.92 4.48 3.73
CA GLY A 170 -16.79 5.37 3.46
C GLY A 170 -15.49 4.61 3.14
N GLY A 171 -14.33 5.25 3.33
CA GLY A 171 -13.02 4.60 3.13
C GLY A 171 -12.72 4.24 1.67
N SER A 172 -13.39 4.87 0.71
CA SER A 172 -13.15 4.64 -0.71
C SER A 172 -11.80 5.20 -1.12
N PHE A 173 -10.98 4.37 -1.77
CA PHE A 173 -9.75 4.81 -2.40
C PHE A 173 -10.08 5.62 -3.67
N GLN A 174 -9.53 6.82 -3.79
CA GLN A 174 -9.72 7.72 -4.93
C GLN A 174 -8.36 8.07 -5.54
N TYR A 175 -8.32 8.20 -6.86
CA TYR A 175 -7.11 8.59 -7.57
C TYR A 175 -7.46 9.37 -8.84
N VAL A 176 -6.49 10.18 -9.30
CA VAL A 176 -6.58 10.93 -10.56
C VAL A 176 -5.31 10.63 -11.36
N VAL A 177 -5.50 10.29 -12.63
CA VAL A 177 -4.40 10.02 -13.58
C VAL A 177 -3.85 11.34 -14.11
N ASP A 178 -2.54 11.41 -14.34
CA ASP A 178 -1.85 12.57 -14.93
C ASP A 178 -2.06 13.91 -14.20
N ALA A 179 -2.29 13.86 -12.88
CA ALA A 179 -2.56 15.04 -12.04
C ALA A 179 -1.39 16.05 -11.94
N ARG A 180 -0.21 15.74 -12.49
CA ARG A 180 0.95 16.67 -12.60
C ARG A 180 1.10 17.31 -13.97
N SER A 181 0.30 16.89 -14.95
CA SER A 181 0.34 17.36 -16.34
C SER A 181 -0.72 18.43 -16.64
N VAL A 182 -1.41 18.90 -15.60
CA VAL A 182 -2.44 19.95 -15.66
C VAL A 182 -1.88 21.32 -15.31
#